data_AF-A0A927GFS0-F1
#
_entry.id   AF-A0A927GFS0-F1
#
_cell.length_a   1.000
_cell.length_b   1.000
_cell.length_c   1.000
_cell.angle_alpha   90.00
_cell.angle_beta   90.00
_cell.angle_gamma   90.00
#
_symmetry.space_group_name_H-M   'P 1'
#
loop_
_entity.id
_entity.type
_entity.pdbx_description
1 polymer ?
#
loop_
_entity_poly.entity_id
_entity_poly.type
_entity_poly.pdbx_seq_one_letter_code
_entity_poly.pdbx_strand_id
1 'polypeptide(L)'
;MLKRYLYLWTLLVTVACEPFELTRKNFPVCAKPSAKIGYTAGTLDVTFFLDNPQGDIGAAGWDPGDGKGVTRVGSRVTYIYDKAGTYTVTLTMANSCDDKVTVSQQITVRN
;
A
#
# COMPACT_ATOMS: atom_id res chain seq x y z
N MET A 1 -14.11 65.43 51.41
CA MET A 1 -15.15 64.73 50.64
C MET A 1 -14.54 63.47 50.05
N LEU A 2 -15.14 62.33 50.38
CA LEU A 2 -14.65 60.97 50.18
C LEU A 2 -15.38 60.33 48.98
N LYS A 3 -14.68 59.94 47.91
CA LYS A 3 -15.15 58.97 46.90
C LYS A 3 -13.92 58.21 46.39
N ARG A 4 -13.48 57.11 47.03
CA ARG A 4 -14.08 55.77 47.08
C ARG A 4 -14.02 55.06 45.72
N TYR A 5 -12.99 54.21 45.61
CA TYR A 5 -12.86 53.05 44.74
C TYR A 5 -14.19 52.59 44.10
N LEU A 6 -14.23 52.58 42.77
CA LEU A 6 -15.15 51.75 42.00
C LEU A 6 -14.39 51.16 40.81
N TYR A 7 -14.11 49.85 40.92
CA TYR A 7 -13.94 48.89 39.83
C TYR A 7 -12.84 49.21 38.79
N LEU A 8 -11.63 48.63 38.89
CA LEU A 8 -11.36 47.24 38.52
C LEU A 8 -12.27 46.80 37.36
N TRP A 9 -11.71 46.70 36.14
CA TRP A 9 -12.12 45.81 35.04
C TRP A 9 -11.83 46.47 33.67
N THR A 10 -10.63 46.26 33.16
CA THR A 10 -10.43 45.92 31.74
C THR A 10 -9.20 45.03 31.66
N LEU A 11 -9.31 43.85 32.25
CA LEU A 11 -8.53 42.69 31.80
C LEU A 11 -9.07 42.33 30.41
N LEU A 12 -8.64 43.03 29.36
CA LEU A 12 -8.94 42.64 27.99
C LEU A 12 -7.96 41.53 27.60
N VAL A 13 -8.19 40.33 28.15
CA VAL A 13 -7.71 39.10 27.53
C VAL A 13 -8.54 38.91 26.29
N THR A 14 -8.04 39.37 25.14
CA THR A 14 -8.44 38.81 23.86
C THR A 14 -7.22 38.15 23.27
N VAL A 15 -7.05 36.91 23.71
CA VAL A 15 -6.69 35.75 22.90
C VAL A 15 -5.72 36.09 21.77
N ALA A 16 -4.47 35.70 21.95
CA ALA A 16 -3.60 35.39 20.83
C ALA A 16 -4.33 34.35 19.96
N CYS A 17 -5.14 34.82 19.01
CA CYS A 17 -5.44 34.06 17.82
C CYS A 17 -4.16 34.17 17.01
N GLU A 18 -3.12 33.45 17.43
CA GLU A 18 -2.10 33.06 16.48
C GLU A 18 -2.91 32.37 15.36
N PRO A 19 -2.87 32.88 14.12
CA PRO A 19 -3.51 32.18 13.04
C PRO A 19 -2.96 30.77 13.12
N PHE A 20 -3.85 29.78 13.24
CA PHE A 20 -3.44 28.39 13.14
C PHE A 20 -2.79 28.28 11.77
N GLU A 21 -1.47 28.40 11.75
CA GLU A 21 -0.62 28.15 10.59
C GLU A 21 -0.73 26.64 10.38
N LEU A 22 -1.83 26.24 9.77
CA LEU A 22 -1.96 24.99 9.07
C LEU A 22 -1.03 25.10 7.87
N THR A 23 0.29 25.20 8.10
CA THR A 23 1.26 24.80 7.10
C THR A 23 0.80 23.42 6.68
N ARG A 24 0.19 23.37 5.49
CA ARG A 24 -0.46 22.20 4.92
C ARG A 24 0.54 21.08 5.06
N LYS A 25 0.33 20.20 6.04
CA LYS A 25 1.21 19.05 6.27
C LYS A 25 1.16 18.31 4.95
N ASN A 26 2.27 18.34 4.22
CA ASN A 26 2.31 17.78 2.88
C ASN A 26 2.25 16.27 3.08
N PHE A 27 1.04 15.72 3.07
CA PHE A 27 0.84 14.28 3.14
C PHE A 27 1.53 13.68 1.91
N PRO A 28 2.34 12.62 2.08
CA PRO A 28 2.94 11.95 0.95
C PRO A 28 1.82 11.56 -0.01
N VAL A 29 1.84 12.11 -1.23
CA VAL A 29 0.94 11.65 -2.28
C VAL A 29 1.49 10.31 -2.72
N CYS A 30 0.77 9.22 -2.45
CA CYS A 30 1.23 7.92 -2.90
C CYS A 30 1.22 7.85 -4.43
N ALA A 31 2.28 7.28 -4.99
CA ALA A 31 2.32 6.86 -6.37
C ALA A 31 1.61 5.52 -6.51
N LYS A 32 0.67 5.43 -7.45
CA LYS A 32 -0.05 4.18 -7.74
C LYS A 32 0.92 3.04 -8.07
N PRO A 33 0.80 1.86 -7.43
CA PRO A 33 1.69 0.74 -7.68
C PRO A 33 1.53 0.19 -9.10
N SER A 34 2.64 -0.18 -9.73
CA SER A 34 2.67 -0.83 -11.04
C SER A 34 3.84 -1.81 -11.11
N ALA A 35 3.58 -3.03 -11.55
CA ALA A 35 4.60 -4.04 -11.83
C ALA A 35 4.02 -5.06 -12.79
N LYS A 36 4.89 -5.80 -13.46
CA LYS A 36 4.54 -7.00 -14.23
C LYS A 36 4.81 -8.24 -13.41
N ILE A 37 4.22 -9.36 -13.83
CA ILE A 37 4.50 -10.67 -13.26
C ILE A 37 5.78 -11.22 -13.90
N GLY A 38 6.87 -11.24 -13.13
CA GLY A 38 8.07 -12.00 -13.45
C GLY A 38 7.98 -13.39 -12.84
N TYR A 39 8.47 -14.41 -13.55
CA TYR A 39 8.54 -15.77 -13.01
C TYR A 39 9.74 -16.56 -13.54
N THR A 40 10.18 -17.54 -12.75
CA THR A 40 11.15 -18.57 -13.14
C THR A 40 10.55 -19.92 -12.80
N ALA A 41 10.42 -20.80 -13.80
CA ALA A 41 9.85 -22.13 -13.63
C ALA A 41 10.96 -23.18 -13.55
N GLY A 42 10.96 -23.95 -12.47
CA GLY A 42 11.60 -25.26 -12.40
C GLY A 42 10.64 -26.33 -12.93
N THR A 43 10.62 -27.50 -12.29
CA THR A 43 9.75 -28.60 -12.69
C THR A 43 8.33 -28.34 -12.18
N LEU A 44 8.13 -28.36 -10.87
CA LEU A 44 6.85 -28.03 -10.25
C LEU A 44 6.95 -26.80 -9.35
N ASP A 45 8.16 -26.31 -9.12
CA ASP A 45 8.44 -25.09 -8.38
C ASP A 45 8.48 -23.89 -9.32
N VAL A 46 7.70 -22.85 -9.00
CA VAL A 46 7.72 -21.58 -9.72
C VAL A 46 8.01 -20.47 -8.74
N THR A 47 9.03 -19.67 -9.05
CA THR A 47 9.36 -18.47 -8.29
C THR A 47 8.81 -17.25 -9.00
N PHE A 48 7.86 -16.57 -8.36
CA PHE A 48 7.27 -15.31 -8.81
C PHE A 48 8.03 -14.12 -8.21
N PHE A 49 8.11 -13.04 -8.97
CA PHE A 49 8.69 -11.77 -8.51
C PHE A 49 8.10 -10.58 -9.26
N LEU A 50 8.19 -9.41 -8.66
CA LEU A 50 7.78 -8.16 -9.30
C LEU A 50 8.78 -7.80 -10.42
N ASP A 51 8.33 -7.79 -11.67
CA ASP A 51 9.12 -7.32 -12.80
C ASP A 51 8.84 -5.84 -13.07
N ASN A 52 9.91 -5.04 -13.18
CA ASN A 52 9.88 -3.59 -13.31
C ASN A 52 8.89 -2.89 -12.33
N PRO A 53 9.09 -3.02 -11.00
CA PRO A 53 8.23 -2.36 -10.02
C PRO A 53 8.39 -0.84 -10.07
N GLN A 54 7.26 -0.13 -10.06
CA GLN A 54 7.13 1.32 -10.11
C GLN A 54 6.05 1.79 -9.12
N GLY A 55 6.17 3.03 -8.65
CA GLY A 55 5.28 3.60 -7.65
C GLY A 55 5.49 3.02 -6.25
N ASP A 56 4.55 3.27 -5.35
CA ASP A 56 4.62 2.81 -3.96
C ASP A 56 3.98 1.44 -3.83
N ILE A 57 4.77 0.41 -3.56
CA ILE A 57 4.28 -0.96 -3.32
C ILE A 57 4.49 -1.30 -1.84
N GLY A 58 3.42 -1.27 -1.05
CA GLY A 58 3.45 -1.63 0.36
C GLY A 58 3.26 -3.14 0.59
N ALA A 59 2.45 -3.78 -0.23
CA ALA A 59 2.22 -5.22 -0.20
C ALA A 59 2.04 -5.79 -1.61
N ALA A 60 2.50 -7.02 -1.83
CA ALA A 60 2.30 -7.79 -3.05
C ALA A 60 1.80 -9.18 -2.68
N GLY A 61 0.55 -9.48 -3.03
CA GLY A 61 -0.09 -10.77 -2.85
C GLY A 61 -0.16 -11.54 -4.17
N TRP A 62 0.12 -12.83 -4.12
CA TRP A 62 0.16 -13.73 -5.26
C TRP A 62 -0.85 -14.86 -5.08
N ASP A 63 -1.73 -15.02 -6.06
CA ASP A 63 -2.57 -16.20 -6.26
C ASP A 63 -1.96 -17.04 -7.39
N PRO A 64 -1.47 -18.25 -7.11
CA PRO A 64 -0.90 -19.15 -8.11
C PRO A 64 -1.91 -19.68 -9.14
N GLY A 65 -3.21 -19.54 -8.89
CA GLY A 65 -4.27 -19.94 -9.83
C GLY A 65 -4.57 -21.44 -9.88
N ASP A 66 -4.12 -22.21 -8.89
CA ASP A 66 -4.37 -23.67 -8.82
C ASP A 66 -5.67 -24.05 -8.09
N GLY A 67 -6.43 -23.06 -7.61
CA GLY A 67 -7.71 -23.25 -6.95
C GLY A 67 -7.63 -23.71 -5.49
N LYS A 68 -6.43 -23.86 -4.90
CA LYS A 68 -6.29 -24.26 -3.49
C LYS A 68 -6.52 -23.13 -2.50
N GLY A 69 -6.58 -21.88 -2.98
CA GLY A 69 -6.72 -20.69 -2.13
C GLY A 69 -5.47 -20.37 -1.30
N VAL A 70 -4.33 -20.96 -1.65
CA VAL A 70 -3.06 -20.75 -0.94
C VAL A 70 -2.33 -19.56 -1.56
N THR A 71 -2.53 -18.37 -0.99
CA THR A 71 -1.85 -17.15 -1.44
C THR A 71 -0.45 -17.01 -0.84
N ARG A 72 0.39 -16.20 -1.48
CA ARG A 72 1.75 -15.85 -1.02
C ARG A 72 1.89 -14.35 -0.97
N VAL A 73 2.69 -13.84 -0.03
CA VAL A 73 2.94 -12.40 0.12
C VAL A 73 4.44 -12.15 0.08
N GLY A 74 4.86 -11.15 -0.71
CA GLY A 74 6.25 -10.74 -0.83
C GLY A 74 6.61 -10.25 -2.22
N SER A 75 7.75 -9.57 -2.35
CA SER A 75 8.29 -9.12 -3.64
C SER A 75 8.84 -10.27 -4.49
N ARG A 76 9.19 -11.38 -3.84
CA ARG A 76 9.62 -12.64 -4.45
C ARG A 76 9.08 -13.80 -3.61
N VAL A 77 8.40 -14.76 -4.24
CA VAL A 77 7.78 -15.91 -3.57
C VAL A 77 7.93 -17.17 -4.42
N THR A 78 8.09 -18.32 -3.79
CA THR A 78 8.11 -19.62 -4.47
C THR A 78 6.85 -20.41 -4.15
N TYR A 79 6.26 -21.02 -5.17
CA TYR A 79 5.09 -21.88 -5.07
C TYR A 79 5.37 -23.22 -5.74
N ILE A 80 4.84 -24.30 -5.16
CA ILE A 80 4.99 -25.66 -5.69
C ILE A 80 3.61 -26.13 -6.14
N TYR A 81 3.50 -26.45 -7.44
CA TYR A 81 2.31 -27.00 -8.05
C TYR A 81 2.29 -28.52 -7.92
N ASP A 82 1.12 -29.13 -7.76
CA ASP A 82 1.03 -30.61 -7.68
C ASP A 82 1.15 -31.28 -9.05
N LYS A 83 0.78 -30.56 -10.11
CA LYS A 83 0.66 -31.09 -11.46
C LYS A 83 1.18 -30.08 -12.47
N ALA A 84 1.74 -30.58 -13.56
CA ALA A 84 1.98 -29.78 -14.75
C ALA A 84 0.65 -29.32 -15.34
N GLY A 85 0.64 -28.11 -15.91
CA GLY A 85 -0.58 -27.50 -16.39
C GLY A 85 -0.41 -26.03 -16.72
N THR A 86 -1.50 -25.43 -17.13
CA THR A 86 -1.57 -24.00 -17.43
C THR A 86 -2.38 -23.31 -16.35
N TYR A 87 -1.80 -22.29 -15.72
CA TYR A 87 -2.38 -21.61 -14.56
C TYR A 87 -2.47 -20.11 -14.82
N THR A 88 -3.56 -19.49 -14.36
CA THR A 88 -3.73 -18.04 -14.38
C THR A 88 -3.29 -17.46 -13.05
N VAL A 89 -2.07 -16.95 -13.01
CA VAL A 89 -1.49 -16.34 -11.81
C VAL A 89 -1.99 -14.92 -11.69
N THR A 90 -2.38 -14.51 -10.48
CA THR A 90 -2.85 -13.15 -10.20
C THR A 90 -1.96 -12.50 -9.14
N LEU A 91 -1.42 -11.32 -9.46
CA LEU A 91 -0.69 -10.44 -8.56
C LEU A 91 -1.61 -9.31 -8.13
N THR A 92 -1.76 -9.09 -6.83
CA THR A 92 -2.44 -7.93 -6.24
C THR A 92 -1.43 -7.10 -5.45
N MET A 93 -1.20 -5.86 -5.90
CA MET A 93 -0.36 -4.89 -5.22
C MET A 93 -1.23 -3.88 -4.48
N ALA A 94 -0.79 -3.49 -3.29
CA ALA A 94 -1.42 -2.45 -2.49
C ALA A 94 -0.39 -1.46 -1.95
N ASN A 95 -0.78 -0.20 -1.79
CA ASN A 95 0.04 0.83 -1.16
C ASN A 95 -0.57 1.31 0.16
N SER A 96 0.12 2.23 0.85
CA SER A 96 -0.33 2.78 2.14
C SER A 96 -1.49 3.78 2.03
N CYS A 97 -1.83 4.21 0.81
CA CYS A 97 -2.96 5.08 0.50
C CYS A 97 -4.19 4.29 0.01
N ASP A 98 -4.25 2.98 0.29
CA ASP A 98 -5.32 2.07 -0.13
C ASP A 98 -5.48 1.89 -1.65
N ASP A 99 -4.54 2.34 -2.48
CA ASP A 99 -4.54 2.00 -3.90
C ASP A 99 -4.30 0.50 -4.05
N LYS A 100 -5.13 -0.14 -4.88
CA LYS A 100 -5.02 -1.56 -5.21
C LYS A 100 -4.95 -1.75 -6.72
N VAL A 101 -3.98 -2.54 -7.16
CA VAL A 101 -3.77 -2.88 -8.57
C VAL A 101 -3.63 -4.39 -8.70
N THR A 102 -4.40 -4.96 -9.61
CA THR A 102 -4.39 -6.39 -9.90
C THR A 102 -3.93 -6.63 -11.33
N VAL A 103 -3.02 -7.59 -11.51
CA VAL A 103 -2.49 -8.02 -12.80
C VAL A 103 -2.60 -9.54 -12.86
N SER A 104 -3.00 -10.07 -14.01
CA SER A 104 -3.08 -11.53 -14.22
C SER A 104 -2.27 -11.94 -15.43
N GLN A 105 -1.64 -13.11 -15.34
CA GLN A 105 -0.84 -13.68 -16.41
C GLN A 105 -0.98 -15.20 -16.43
N GLN A 106 -1.09 -15.76 -17.63
CA GLN A 106 -1.12 -17.21 -17.83
C GLN A 106 0.32 -17.74 -17.90
N ILE A 107 0.61 -18.80 -17.14
CA ILE A 107 1.90 -19.50 -17.14
C ILE A 107 1.71 -20.98 -17.45
N THR A 108 2.77 -21.64 -17.93
CA THR A 108 2.79 -23.09 -18.14
C THR A 108 3.82 -23.73 -17.22
N VAL A 109 3.36 -24.65 -16.37
CA VAL A 109 4.17 -25.47 -15.45
C VAL A 109 4.38 -26.84 -16.07
N ARG A 110 5.60 -27.38 -16.02
CA ARG A 110 6.01 -28.60 -16.73
C ARG A 110 6.75 -29.57 -15.83
N ASN A 111 6.38 -30.85 -15.86
CA ASN A 111 7.12 -31.91 -15.15
C ASN A 111 8.33 -32.41 -15.94
#